data_AF-A0A1H6Y4T0-F1
#
_entry.id   AF-A0A1H6Y4T0-F1
#
_cell.length_a   1.000
_cell.length_b   1.000
_cell.length_c   1.000
_cell.angle_alpha   90.00
_cell.angle_beta   90.00
_cell.angle_gamma   90.00
#
_symmetry.space_group_name_H-M   'P 1'
#
loop_
_entity.id
_entity.type
_entity.pdbx_description
1 polymer ?
#
loop_
_entity_poly.entity_id
_entity_poly.type
_entity_poly.pdbx_seq_one_letter_code
_entity_poly.pdbx_strand_id
1 'polypeptide(L)' 'MAAMKPRTGDGPMEVVKEGRSYVMRVPLEGGGRLVVEITADEVKELGDALHAAIQ' A
#
# COMPACT_ATOMS: atom_id res chain seq x y z
N MET A 1 -0.34 17.35 28.49
CA MET A 1 0.11 16.23 27.64
C MET A 1 -0.65 16.30 26.34
N ALA A 2 0.01 16.45 25.19
CA ALA A 2 -0.68 16.43 23.90
C ALA A 2 -1.05 14.97 23.58
N ALA A 3 -2.35 14.67 23.49
CA ALA A 3 -2.81 13.43 22.90
C ALA A 3 -2.45 13.48 21.41
N MET A 4 -1.28 12.92 21.03
CA MET A 4 -1.02 12.64 19.63
C MET A 4 -2.13 11.69 19.18
N LYS A 5 -2.93 12.10 18.19
CA LYS A 5 -3.86 11.19 17.51
C LYS A 5 -3.08 9.92 17.13
N PRO A 6 -3.63 8.71 17.31
CA PRO A 6 -3.01 7.51 16.79
C PRO A 6 -2.70 7.78 15.32
N ARG A 7 -1.42 7.75 14.95
CA ARG A 7 -1.03 7.92 13.56
C ARG A 7 -1.48 6.65 12.85
N THR A 8 -2.69 6.66 12.29
CA THR A 8 -3.13 5.65 11.31
C THR A 8 -2.23 5.80 10.09
N GLY A 9 -1.04 5.18 10.11
CA GLY A 9 0.00 5.43 9.12
C GLY A 9 1.34 4.72 9.36
N ASP A 10 1.73 4.42 10.60
CA ASP A 10 3.10 3.97 10.95
C ASP A 10 3.47 2.51 10.54
N GLY A 11 2.67 1.86 9.69
CA GLY A 11 2.95 0.50 9.20
C GLY A 11 3.70 0.48 7.87
N PRO A 12 4.48 -0.57 7.55
CA PRO A 12 5.14 -0.70 6.25
C PRO A 12 4.13 -0.70 5.09
N MET A 13 4.61 -0.56 3.86
CA MET A 13 3.77 -0.86 2.69
C MET A 13 3.32 -2.32 2.76
N GLU A 14 2.05 -2.56 2.43
CA GLU A 14 1.45 -3.90 2.46
C GLU A 14 0.64 -4.16 1.20
N VAL A 15 0.67 -5.40 0.71
CA VAL A 15 -0.22 -5.90 -0.35
C VAL A 15 -0.78 -7.24 0.12
N VAL A 16 -2.10 -7.34 0.24
CA VAL A 16 -2.77 -8.56 0.73
C VAL A 16 -3.93 -8.96 -0.18
N LYS A 17 -4.19 -10.25 -0.31
CA LYS A 17 -5.35 -10.75 -1.06
C LYS A 17 -6.59 -10.73 -0.17
N GLU A 18 -7.62 -10.01 -0.56
CA GLU A 18 -8.90 -9.92 0.15
C GLU A 18 -10.02 -10.41 -0.79
N GLY A 19 -10.37 -11.69 -0.65
CA GLY A 19 -11.36 -12.34 -1.53
C GLY A 19 -10.85 -12.50 -2.97
N ARG A 20 -11.45 -11.74 -3.90
CA ARG A 20 -11.14 -11.81 -5.34
C ARG A 20 -10.14 -10.75 -5.80
N SER A 21 -9.92 -9.72 -5.02
CA SER A 21 -9.02 -8.61 -5.31
C SER A 21 -7.85 -8.59 -4.33
N TYR A 22 -6.90 -7.70 -4.60
CA TYR A 22 -5.78 -7.38 -3.74
C TYR A 22 -5.96 -5.97 -3.20
N VAL A 23 -5.59 -5.77 -1.94
CA VAL A 23 -5.60 -4.46 -1.31
C VAL A 23 -4.16 -4.07 -1.04
N MET A 24 -3.73 -2.98 -1.65
CA MET A 24 -2.44 -2.34 -1.39
C MET A 24 -2.61 -1.16 -0.46
N ARG A 25 -1.74 -1.05 0.54
CA ARG A 25 -1.74 0.01 1.55
C ARG A 25 -0.36 0.67 1.56
N VAL A 26 -0.30 1.96 1.22
CA VAL A 26 0.96 2.74 1.15
C VAL A 26 0.93 3.83 2.22
N PRO A 27 1.91 3.88 3.15
CA PRO A 27 2.01 4.97 4.12
C PRO A 27 2.40 6.29 3.42
N LEU A 28 1.83 7.41 3.87
CA LEU A 28 2.10 8.74 3.33
C LEU A 28 2.86 9.61 4.34
N GLU A 29 3.81 10.43 3.86
CA GLU A 29 4.68 11.28 4.70
C GLU A 29 3.90 12.33 5.53
N GLY A 30 2.68 12.69 5.10
CA GLY A 30 1.77 13.60 5.82
C GLY A 30 0.82 12.93 6.81
N GLY A 31 0.94 11.62 7.01
CA GLY A 31 0.01 10.80 7.77
C GLY A 31 -1.12 10.22 6.90
N GLY A 32 -1.72 9.12 7.39
CA GLY A 32 -2.70 8.36 6.62
C GLY A 32 -2.07 7.24 5.79
N ARG A 33 -2.92 6.53 5.05
CA ARG A 33 -2.53 5.48 4.11
C ARG A 33 -3.34 5.63 2.85
N LEU A 34 -2.68 5.56 1.70
CA LEU A 34 -3.37 5.31 0.44
C LEU A 34 -3.76 3.84 0.41
N VAL A 35 -5.05 3.56 0.21
CA VAL A 35 -5.58 2.21 0.08
C VAL A 35 -6.13 2.07 -1.33
N VAL A 36 -5.62 1.09 -2.07
CA VAL A 36 -5.99 0.83 -3.47
C VAL A 36 -6.43 -0.62 -3.57
N GLU A 37 -7.60 -0.85 -4.16
CA GLU A 37 -8.01 -2.17 -4.60
C GLU A 37 -7.46 -2.41 -6.01
N ILE A 38 -6.85 -3.58 -6.21
CA ILE A 38 -6.14 -3.94 -7.42
C ILE A 38 -6.52 -5.36 -7.83
N THR A 39 -6.62 -5.63 -9.13
CA THR A 39 -6.85 -6.97 -9.66
C THR A 39 -5.58 -7.81 -9.67
N ALA A 40 -5.73 -9.12 -9.88
CA ALA A 40 -4.59 -10.03 -9.94
C ALA A 40 -3.61 -9.73 -11.09
N ASP A 41 -4.11 -9.22 -12.21
CA ASP A 41 -3.27 -8.93 -13.38
C ASP A 41 -2.54 -7.59 -13.22
N GLU A 42 -3.22 -6.56 -12.72
CA GLU A 42 -2.59 -5.28 -12.37
C GLU A 42 -1.50 -5.43 -11.31
N VAL A 43 -1.64 -6.36 -10.35
CA VAL A 43 -0.57 -6.66 -9.38
C VAL A 43 0.68 -7.21 -10.07
N LYS A 44 0.53 -8.09 -11.08
CA LYS A 44 1.67 -8.61 -11.84
C LYS A 44 2.34 -7.50 -12.64
N GLU A 45 1.54 -6.72 -13.36
CA GLU A 45 2.03 -5.59 -14.16
C GLU A 45 2.78 -4.57 -13.29
N LEU A 46 2.25 -4.25 -12.11
CA LEU A 46 2.92 -3.38 -11.14
C LEU A 46 4.24 -3.99 -10.64
N GLY A 47 4.26 -5.30 -10.35
CA GLY A 47 5.47 -6.00 -9.94
C GLY A 47 6.57 -5.94 -11.00
N ASP A 48 6.22 -6.17 -12.27
CA ASP A 48 7.15 -6.09 -13.40
C ASP A 48 7.68 -4.67 -13.59
N ALA A 49 6.79 -3.66 -13.54
CA ALA A 49 7.17 -2.26 -13.66
C ALA A 49 8.12 -1.82 -12.53
N LEU A 50 7.85 -2.23 -11.29
CA LEU A 50 8.72 -1.93 -10.14
C LEU A 50 10.08 -2.62 -10.28
N HIS A 51 10.11 -3.89 -10.70
CA HIS A 51 11.36 -4.61 -10.91
C HIS A 51 12.21 -3.98 -12.01
N ALA A 52 11.57 -3.55 -13.11
CA ALA A 52 12.24 -2.84 -14.20
C ALA A 52 12.80 -1.47 -13.76
N ALA A 53 12.12 -0.77 -12.85
CA ALA A 53 12.54 0.55 -12.37
C ALA A 53 13.76 0.54 -11.44
N ILE A 54 14.04 -0.60 -10.80
CA ILE A 54 15.18 -0.76 -9.87
C ILE A 54 16.42 -1.42 -10.50
N GLN A 55 16.39 -1.70 -11.81
CA GLN A 55 17.54 -2.17 -12.60
C GLN A 55 18.35 -1.00 -13.16
#